data_AF-A0A1I1I408-F1
#
_entry.id   AF-A0A1I1I408-F1
#
_cell.length_a   1.000
_cell.length_b   1.000
_cell.length_c   1.000
_cell.angle_alpha   90.00
_cell.angle_beta   90.00
_cell.angle_gamma   90.00
#
_symmetry.space_group_name_H-M   'P 1'
#
loop_
_entity.id
_entity.type
_entity.pdbx_description
1 polymer ?
#
loop_
_entity_poly.entity_id
_entity_poly.type
_entity_poly.pdbx_seq_one_letter_code
_entity_poly.pdbx_strand_id
1 'polypeptide(L)'
;MLLNNPTRSLYFWFIPIIFALHNAEEYYFFPEIKYFRPVQMEENMLQSKHFFLAILILTVFVCAVVLIHNLFLKKVTLYVILFTQAMIFMNGIVHLVGAILKRGYVPGLGTALFLVIPFSLFLFWRGNVVGWWKWKRVWISCIIGILLMFPILVSLLYIIRTIV
;
A
#
# COMPACT_ATOMS: atom_id res chain seq x y z
N MET A 1 0.22 14.15 32.79
CA MET A 1 -0.68 12.98 32.73
C MET A 1 -1.24 12.86 31.30
N LEU A 2 -0.40 12.44 30.34
CA LEU A 2 -0.75 12.32 28.91
C LEU A 2 -0.97 10.84 28.52
N LEU A 3 -1.61 10.09 29.40
CA LEU A 3 -1.79 8.65 29.24
C LEU A 3 -3.13 8.36 28.53
N ASN A 4 -2.97 7.73 27.36
CA ASN A 4 -3.91 6.81 26.74
C ASN A 4 -5.12 7.40 26.01
N ASN A 5 -4.87 8.23 25.00
CA ASN A 5 -5.76 8.17 23.83
C ASN A 5 -5.31 6.96 23.00
N PRO A 6 -6.03 5.82 23.01
CA PRO A 6 -5.57 4.60 22.35
C PRO A 6 -5.24 4.84 20.88
N THR A 7 -5.86 5.83 20.23
CA THR A 7 -5.67 6.15 18.82
C THR A 7 -4.34 6.84 18.47
N ARG A 8 -3.56 7.33 19.44
CA ARG A 8 -2.23 7.90 19.15
C ARG A 8 -1.18 6.79 19.23
N SER A 9 -0.62 6.41 18.08
CA SER A 9 0.41 5.37 18.01
C SER A 9 1.52 5.72 17.03
N LEU A 10 2.77 5.54 17.48
CA LEU A 10 3.96 5.64 16.62
C LEU A 10 3.96 4.59 15.51
N TYR A 11 3.25 3.47 15.69
CA TYR A 11 3.19 2.41 14.69
C TYR A 11 2.64 2.90 13.35
N PHE A 12 1.73 3.88 13.34
CA PHE A 12 1.16 4.40 12.10
C PHE A 12 2.19 5.10 11.21
N TRP A 13 3.29 5.61 11.77
CA TRP A 13 4.35 6.24 10.97
C TRP A 13 5.20 5.24 10.19
N PHE A 14 5.20 3.95 10.57
CA PHE A 14 5.85 2.92 9.76
C PHE A 14 5.08 2.60 8.48
N ILE A 15 3.77 2.92 8.39
CA ILE A 15 2.95 2.69 7.20
C ILE A 15 3.57 3.37 5.96
N PRO A 16 3.75 4.70 5.92
CA PRO A 16 4.33 5.38 4.77
C PRO A 16 5.78 5.00 4.53
N ILE A 17 6.56 4.71 5.58
CA ILE A 17 7.97 4.32 5.44
C ILE A 17 8.08 2.98 4.71
N ILE A 18 7.35 1.97 5.17
CA ILE A 18 7.35 0.64 4.56
C ILE A 18 6.78 0.71 3.14
N PHE A 19 5.72 1.50 2.92
CA PHE A 19 5.14 1.68 1.60
C PHE A 19 6.10 2.39 0.63
N ALA A 20 6.85 3.39 1.09
CA ALA A 20 7.87 4.04 0.27
C ALA A 20 9.00 3.08 -0.11
N LEU A 21 9.47 2.24 0.83
CA LEU A 21 10.46 1.20 0.53
C LEU A 21 9.94 0.17 -0.46
N HIS A 22 8.68 -0.23 -0.33
CA HIS A 22 8.03 -1.14 -1.26
C HIS A 22 7.93 -0.56 -2.67
N ASN A 23 7.44 0.68 -2.79
CA ASN A 23 7.39 1.39 -4.07
C ASN A 23 8.79 1.61 -4.67
N ALA A 24 9.81 1.83 -3.84
CA ALA A 24 11.19 1.97 -4.29
C ALA A 24 11.73 0.66 -4.88
N GLU A 25 11.44 -0.50 -4.26
CA GLU A 25 11.75 -1.81 -4.83
C GLU A 25 11.01 -2.02 -6.17
N GLU A 26 9.71 -1.76 -6.22
CA GLU A 26 8.92 -1.90 -7.45
C GLU A 26 9.48 -1.04 -8.59
N TYR A 27 9.90 0.20 -8.30
CA TYR A 27 10.50 1.09 -9.28
C TYR A 27 11.89 0.63 -9.73
N TYR A 28 12.73 0.23 -8.78
CA TYR A 28 14.10 -0.20 -9.08
C TYR A 28 14.11 -1.43 -10.00
N PHE A 29 13.24 -2.40 -9.73
CA PHE A 29 13.08 -3.60 -10.54
C PHE A 29 11.99 -3.47 -11.63
N PHE A 30 11.47 -2.27 -11.87
CA PHE A 30 10.44 -2.02 -12.89
C PHE A 30 10.80 -2.53 -14.30
N PRO A 31 12.06 -2.43 -14.78
CA PRO A 31 12.45 -2.99 -16.08
C PRO A 31 12.27 -4.51 -16.19
N GLU A 32 12.14 -5.22 -15.06
CA GLU A 32 11.89 -6.65 -15.04
C GLU A 32 10.38 -7.00 -15.17
N ILE A 33 9.49 -6.00 -15.17
CA ILE A 33 8.04 -6.18 -15.32
C ILE A 33 7.67 -6.42 -16.79
N LYS A 34 7.90 -7.64 -17.28
CA LYS A 34 7.39 -8.07 -18.60
C LYS A 34 5.88 -8.38 -18.63
N TYR A 35 5.17 -8.33 -17.49
CA TYR A 35 4.01 -9.23 -17.26
C TYR A 35 2.66 -8.61 -16.87
N PHE A 36 2.53 -7.29 -16.72
CA PHE A 36 1.20 -6.66 -16.68
C PHE A 36 0.93 -5.95 -18.03
N ARG A 37 0.69 -6.74 -19.08
CA ARG A 37 0.18 -6.22 -20.36
C ARG A 37 -1.28 -6.64 -20.60
N PRO A 38 -2.27 -6.08 -19.87
CA PRO A 38 -3.60 -5.90 -20.46
C PRO A 38 -3.61 -4.70 -21.42
N VAL A 39 -2.65 -3.78 -21.28
CA VAL A 39 -2.37 -2.70 -22.24
C VAL A 39 -0.99 -2.98 -22.83
N GLN A 40 -0.92 -3.16 -24.15
CA GLN A 40 0.34 -3.12 -24.89
C GLN A 40 0.94 -1.74 -24.70
N MET A 41 1.75 -1.56 -23.65
CA MET A 41 2.53 -0.35 -23.44
C MET A 41 3.98 -0.70 -23.76
N GLU A 42 4.53 0.00 -24.75
CA GLU A 42 5.94 -0.08 -25.13
C GLU A 42 6.82 0.29 -23.94
N GLU A 43 7.91 -0.47 -23.73
CA GLU A 43 8.95 -0.24 -22.72
C GLU A 43 9.78 1.01 -23.07
N ASN A 44 9.15 2.18 -23.01
CA ASN A 44 9.78 3.46 -23.29
C ASN A 44 10.07 4.20 -21.97
N MET A 45 11.13 5.01 -21.94
CA MET A 45 11.52 5.83 -20.77
C MET A 45 10.37 6.70 -20.22
N LEU A 46 9.40 7.05 -21.07
CA LEU A 46 8.20 7.79 -20.68
C LEU A 46 7.28 6.99 -19.74
N GLN A 47 7.20 5.66 -19.91
CA GLN A 47 6.40 4.78 -19.05
C GLN A 47 7.01 4.66 -17.64
N SER A 48 8.33 4.55 -17.54
CA SER A 48 9.02 4.54 -16.23
C SER A 48 8.79 5.85 -15.47
N LYS A 49 8.75 6.99 -16.16
CA LYS A 49 8.41 8.29 -15.56
C LYS A 49 6.97 8.33 -15.05
N HIS A 50 6.01 7.84 -15.84
CA HIS A 50 4.61 7.79 -15.42
C HIS A 50 4.41 6.87 -14.21
N PHE A 51 5.06 5.71 -14.22
CA PHE A 51 5.04 4.78 -13.09
C PHE A 51 5.66 5.40 -11.83
N PHE A 52 6.83 6.04 -11.96
CA PHE A 52 7.47 6.77 -10.87
C PHE A 52 6.56 7.83 -10.26
N LEU A 53 5.90 8.64 -11.11
CA LEU A 53 5.00 9.68 -10.63
C LEU A 53 3.76 9.06 -9.92
N ALA A 54 3.24 7.95 -10.43
CA ALA A 54 2.10 7.26 -9.82
C ALA A 54 2.43 6.77 -8.40
N ILE A 55 3.53 6.03 -8.24
CA ILE A 55 3.95 5.52 -6.94
C ILE A 55 4.37 6.65 -5.98
N LEU A 56 4.92 7.76 -6.50
CA LEU A 56 5.24 8.94 -5.69
C LEU A 56 3.96 9.60 -5.15
N ILE A 57 2.96 9.81 -6.01
CA ILE A 57 1.66 10.37 -5.60
C ILE A 57 0.98 9.46 -4.57
N LEU A 58 0.98 8.15 -4.79
CA LEU A 58 0.45 7.18 -3.82
C LEU A 58 1.20 7.25 -2.49
N THR A 59 2.53 7.38 -2.51
CA THR A 59 3.33 7.50 -1.29
C THR A 59 2.98 8.77 -0.52
N VAL A 60 2.88 9.91 -1.20
CA VAL A 60 2.47 11.19 -0.61
C VAL A 60 1.05 11.09 -0.03
N PHE A 61 0.14 10.42 -0.73
CA PHE A 61 -1.22 10.18 -0.24
C PHE A 61 -1.22 9.37 1.07
N VAL A 62 -0.42 8.30 1.16
CA VAL A 62 -0.30 7.51 2.39
C VAL A 62 0.31 8.32 3.54
N CYS A 63 1.32 9.16 3.27
CA CYS A 63 1.85 10.12 4.24
C CYS A 63 0.75 11.07 4.74
N ALA A 64 -0.05 11.64 3.83
CA ALA A 64 -1.14 12.53 4.18
C ALA A 64 -2.19 11.85 5.05
N VAL A 65 -2.56 10.60 4.76
CA VAL A 65 -3.50 9.81 5.59
C VAL A 65 -3.00 9.68 7.04
N VAL A 66 -1.72 9.33 7.23
CA VAL A 66 -1.11 9.21 8.57
C VAL A 66 -1.02 10.55 9.28
N LEU A 67 -0.64 11.61 8.57
CA LEU A 67 -0.60 12.97 9.12
C LEU A 67 -1.98 13.42 9.59
N ILE A 68 -3.00 13.30 8.73
CA ILE A 68 -4.39 13.65 9.03
C ILE A 68 -4.90 12.87 10.24
N HIS A 69 -4.62 11.57 10.33
CA HIS A 69 -5.00 10.81 11.53
C HIS A 69 -4.33 11.34 12.80
N ASN A 70 -3.03 11.66 12.75
CA ASN A 70 -2.31 12.20 13.92
C ASN A 70 -2.77 13.60 14.34
N LEU A 71 -3.25 14.42 13.40
CA LEU A 71 -3.80 15.76 13.69
C LEU A 71 -5.20 15.69 14.32
N PHE A 72 -6.07 14.82 13.82
CA PHE A 72 -7.49 14.82 14.22
C PHE A 72 -7.86 13.71 15.22
N LEU A 73 -7.15 12.59 15.25
CA LEU A 73 -7.37 11.44 16.14
C LEU A 73 -8.83 10.92 16.16
N LYS A 74 -9.56 11.09 15.06
CA LYS A 74 -10.98 10.70 14.91
C LYS A 74 -11.11 9.22 14.53
N LYS A 75 -12.24 8.61 14.89
CA LYS A 75 -12.59 7.22 14.47
C LYS A 75 -12.60 7.08 12.95
N VAL A 76 -13.08 8.08 12.23
CA VAL A 76 -13.10 8.06 10.76
C VAL A 76 -11.68 7.97 10.20
N THR A 77 -10.75 8.82 10.68
CA THR A 77 -9.37 8.80 10.19
C THR A 77 -8.64 7.51 10.59
N LEU A 78 -8.98 6.90 11.72
CA LEU A 78 -8.49 5.57 12.09
C LEU A 78 -8.95 4.47 11.12
N TYR A 79 -10.20 4.53 10.64
CA TYR A 79 -10.68 3.59 9.64
C TYR A 79 -10.06 3.81 8.26
N VAL A 80 -9.72 5.06 7.92
CA VAL A 80 -8.92 5.34 6.72
C VAL A 80 -7.53 4.71 6.85
N ILE A 81 -6.87 4.80 8.01
CA ILE A 81 -5.60 4.10 8.28
C ILE A 81 -5.74 2.58 8.09
N LEU A 82 -6.77 1.98 8.68
CA LEU A 82 -7.03 0.55 8.53
C LEU A 82 -7.23 0.17 7.06
N PHE A 83 -8.02 0.95 6.33
CA PHE A 83 -8.30 0.70 4.92
C PHE A 83 -7.03 0.82 4.07
N THR A 84 -6.23 1.87 4.27
CA THR A 84 -4.94 2.07 3.60
C THR A 84 -3.99 0.91 3.89
N GLN A 85 -3.83 0.50 5.16
CA GLN A 85 -2.98 -0.63 5.51
C GLN A 85 -3.48 -1.95 4.89
N ALA A 86 -4.79 -2.17 4.87
CA ALA A 86 -5.38 -3.36 4.26
C ALA A 86 -5.11 -3.42 2.74
N MET A 87 -5.19 -2.28 2.05
CA MET A 87 -4.84 -2.22 0.63
C MET A 87 -3.35 -2.52 0.40
N ILE A 88 -2.46 -1.92 1.19
CA ILE A 88 -1.01 -2.20 1.11
C ILE A 88 -0.71 -3.67 1.41
N PHE A 89 -1.37 -4.24 2.42
CA PHE A 89 -1.27 -5.67 2.74
C PHE A 89 -1.67 -6.55 1.55
N MET A 90 -2.83 -6.26 0.94
CA MET A 90 -3.29 -7.00 -0.22
C MET A 90 -2.37 -6.81 -1.43
N ASN A 91 -1.72 -5.65 -1.58
CA ASN A 91 -0.66 -5.48 -2.59
C ASN A 91 0.46 -6.50 -2.36
N GLY A 92 0.98 -6.58 -1.12
CA GLY A 92 1.99 -7.57 -0.75
C GLY A 92 1.55 -9.02 -1.05
N ILE A 93 0.29 -9.37 -0.78
CA ILE A 93 -0.27 -10.68 -1.13
C ILE A 93 -0.29 -10.90 -2.64
N VAL A 94 -0.64 -9.90 -3.45
CA VAL A 94 -0.60 -9.99 -4.91
C VAL A 94 0.81 -10.25 -5.42
N HIS A 95 1.85 -9.61 -4.87
CA HIS A 95 3.24 -9.91 -5.24
C HIS A 95 3.64 -11.34 -4.87
N LEU A 96 3.28 -11.79 -3.66
CA LEU A 96 3.55 -13.16 -3.22
C LEU A 96 2.88 -14.21 -4.12
N VAL A 97 1.59 -14.05 -4.38
CA VAL A 97 0.84 -14.95 -5.29
C VAL A 97 1.42 -14.87 -6.70
N GLY A 98 1.72 -13.67 -7.19
CA GLY A 98 2.35 -13.47 -8.49
C GLY A 98 3.70 -14.18 -8.62
N ALA A 99 4.52 -14.15 -7.57
CA ALA A 99 5.81 -14.84 -7.53
C ALA A 99 5.65 -16.37 -7.54
N ILE A 100 4.69 -16.90 -6.78
CA ILE A 100 4.37 -18.34 -6.77
C ILE A 100 3.92 -18.80 -8.16
N LEU A 101 2.98 -18.07 -8.78
CA LEU A 101 2.45 -18.39 -10.10
C LEU A 101 3.53 -18.33 -11.18
N LYS A 102 4.46 -17.37 -11.08
CA LYS A 102 5.59 -17.22 -12.01
C LYS A 102 6.77 -18.13 -11.70
N ARG A 103 6.79 -18.77 -10.53
CA ARG A 103 7.95 -19.53 -10.01
C ARG A 103 9.23 -18.69 -10.04
N GLY A 104 9.12 -17.41 -9.70
CA GLY A 104 10.22 -16.46 -9.83
C GLY A 104 9.95 -15.14 -9.10
N TYR A 105 10.96 -14.28 -9.10
CA TYR A 105 10.87 -12.97 -8.46
C TYR A 105 9.90 -12.04 -9.21
N VAL A 106 9.20 -11.19 -8.44
CA VAL A 106 8.36 -10.11 -8.97
C VAL A 106 8.77 -8.84 -8.21
N PRO A 107 8.95 -7.70 -8.90
CA PRO A 107 9.24 -6.43 -8.24
C PRO A 107 8.27 -6.15 -7.10
N GLY A 108 8.78 -5.81 -5.93
CA GLY A 108 8.00 -5.64 -4.70
C GLY A 108 7.91 -6.88 -3.81
N LEU A 109 8.34 -8.06 -4.26
CA LEU A 109 8.25 -9.31 -3.49
C LEU A 109 9.11 -9.29 -2.21
N GLY A 110 10.32 -8.75 -2.27
CA GLY A 110 11.25 -8.75 -1.15
C GLY A 110 10.68 -7.96 0.03
N THR A 111 10.32 -6.71 -0.21
CA THR A 111 9.65 -5.87 0.80
C THR A 111 8.26 -6.40 1.14
N ALA A 112 7.54 -7.05 0.22
CA ALA A 112 6.27 -7.69 0.53
C ALA A 112 6.44 -8.75 1.63
N LEU A 113 7.38 -9.67 1.45
CA LEU A 113 7.66 -10.79 2.35
C LEU A 113 8.25 -10.34 3.69
N PHE A 114 9.20 -9.41 3.68
CA PHE A 114 9.96 -9.05 4.87
C PHE A 114 9.41 -7.85 5.64
N LEU A 115 8.66 -6.96 4.99
CA LEU A 115 8.19 -5.72 5.61
C LEU A 115 6.66 -5.62 5.58
N VAL A 116 6.04 -5.58 4.38
CA VAL A 116 4.61 -5.28 4.22
C VAL A 116 3.73 -6.31 4.93
N ILE A 117 3.88 -7.59 4.61
CA ILE A 117 3.05 -8.66 5.17
C ILE A 117 3.26 -8.78 6.69
N PRO A 118 4.50 -8.92 7.22
CA PRO A 118 4.72 -9.04 8.66
C PRO A 118 4.20 -7.83 9.43
N PHE A 119 4.49 -6.61 8.96
CA PHE A 119 4.04 -5.40 9.64
C PHE A 119 2.52 -5.24 9.61
N SER A 120 1.87 -5.58 8.50
CA SER A 120 0.39 -5.54 8.39
C SER A 120 -0.25 -6.48 9.40
N LEU A 121 0.22 -7.72 9.47
CA LEU A 121 -0.29 -8.71 10.42
C LEU A 121 -0.09 -8.26 11.86
N PHE A 122 1.10 -7.73 12.19
CA PHE A 122 1.38 -7.11 13.48
C PHE A 122 0.41 -5.97 13.79
N LEU A 123 0.20 -5.04 12.86
CA LEU A 123 -0.66 -3.88 13.08
C LEU A 123 -2.12 -4.29 13.26
N PHE A 124 -2.63 -5.23 12.44
CA PHE A 124 -4.00 -5.73 12.56
C PHE A 124 -4.24 -6.43 13.89
N TRP A 125 -3.31 -7.32 14.29
CA TRP A 125 -3.35 -7.99 15.58
C TRP A 125 -3.32 -6.98 16.72
N ARG A 126 -2.34 -6.06 16.72
CA ARG A 126 -2.18 -5.03 17.76
C ARG A 126 -3.45 -4.20 17.87
N GLY A 127 -3.97 -3.70 16.74
CA GLY A 127 -5.18 -2.90 16.70
C GLY A 127 -6.43 -3.64 17.16
N ASN A 128 -6.50 -4.95 16.98
CA ASN A 128 -7.56 -5.77 17.58
C ASN A 128 -7.41 -5.89 19.10
N VAL A 129 -6.18 -6.12 19.60
CA VAL A 129 -5.90 -6.25 21.04
C VAL A 129 -6.18 -4.94 21.80
N VAL A 130 -5.79 -3.79 21.24
CA VAL A 130 -5.98 -2.48 21.90
C VAL A 130 -7.32 -1.80 21.56
N GLY A 131 -8.16 -2.45 20.75
CA GLY A 131 -9.52 -1.98 20.46
C GLY A 131 -9.63 -0.88 19.40
N TRP A 132 -8.62 -0.69 18.54
CA TRP A 132 -8.73 0.20 17.36
C TRP A 132 -9.76 -0.29 16.34
N TRP A 133 -9.80 -1.60 16.13
CA TRP A 133 -10.71 -2.25 15.20
C TRP A 133 -10.99 -3.69 15.64
N LYS A 134 -11.96 -4.33 14.99
CA LYS A 134 -12.23 -5.77 15.14
C LYS A 134 -11.76 -6.51 13.88
N TRP A 135 -11.39 -7.78 13.99
CA TRP A 135 -11.06 -8.63 12.83
C TRP A 135 -12.07 -8.58 11.69
N LYS A 136 -13.38 -8.51 11.99
CA LYS A 136 -14.43 -8.35 10.97
C LYS A 136 -14.16 -7.15 10.05
N ARG A 137 -13.69 -6.02 10.62
CA ARG A 137 -13.39 -4.80 9.85
C ARG A 137 -12.10 -4.95 9.05
N VAL A 138 -11.10 -5.65 9.59
CA VAL A 138 -9.86 -5.97 8.86
C VAL A 138 -10.19 -6.76 7.60
N TRP A 139 -10.96 -7.85 7.73
CA TRP A 139 -11.36 -8.69 6.59
C TRP A 139 -12.15 -7.92 5.53
N ILE A 140 -13.13 -7.11 5.96
CA ILE A 140 -13.89 -6.25 5.05
C ILE A 140 -12.95 -5.27 4.32
N SER A 141 -12.03 -4.62 5.05
CA SER A 141 -11.06 -3.71 4.44
C SER A 141 -10.12 -4.41 3.47
N CYS A 142 -9.70 -5.66 3.72
CA CYS A 142 -8.88 -6.43 2.79
C CYS A 142 -9.66 -6.75 1.51
N ILE A 143 -10.93 -7.18 1.62
CA ILE A 143 -11.78 -7.47 0.45
C ILE A 143 -11.99 -6.21 -0.39
N ILE A 144 -12.34 -5.08 0.24
CA ILE A 144 -12.52 -3.82 -0.48
C ILE A 144 -11.17 -3.35 -1.05
N GLY A 145 -10.08 -3.53 -0.28
CA GLY A 145 -8.72 -3.17 -0.67
C GLY A 145 -8.28 -3.87 -1.96
N ILE A 146 -8.41 -5.20 -2.04
CA ILE A 146 -8.03 -5.94 -3.26
C ILE A 146 -8.90 -5.56 -4.46
N LEU A 147 -10.20 -5.30 -4.25
CA LEU A 147 -11.11 -4.88 -5.33
C LEU A 147 -10.77 -3.49 -5.88
N LEU A 148 -10.35 -2.56 -5.03
CA LEU A 148 -10.11 -1.17 -5.41
C LEU A 148 -8.66 -0.87 -5.81
N MET A 149 -7.69 -1.68 -5.40
CA MET A 149 -6.27 -1.44 -5.64
C MET A 149 -5.94 -1.28 -7.13
N PHE A 150 -6.37 -2.22 -7.98
CA PHE A 150 -6.10 -2.15 -9.42
C PHE A 150 -6.83 -0.98 -10.10
N PRO A 151 -8.14 -0.74 -9.88
CA PRO A 151 -8.82 0.45 -10.40
C PRO A 151 -8.11 1.75 -10.03
N ILE A 152 -7.67 1.91 -8.78
CA ILE A 152 -6.97 3.11 -8.32
C ILE A 152 -5.65 3.28 -9.09
N LEU A 153 -4.81 2.24 -9.15
CA LEU A 153 -3.52 2.31 -9.84
C LEU A 153 -3.70 2.60 -11.34
N VAL A 154 -4.59 1.87 -12.01
CA VAL A 154 -4.86 2.05 -13.45
C VAL A 154 -5.40 3.45 -13.73
N SER A 155 -6.33 3.95 -12.91
CA SER A 155 -6.89 5.30 -13.08
C SER A 155 -5.81 6.37 -12.90
N LEU A 156 -4.94 6.21 -11.89
CA LEU A 156 -3.85 7.15 -11.65
C LEU A 156 -2.83 7.15 -12.80
N LEU A 157 -2.44 5.98 -13.29
CA LEU A 157 -1.55 5.86 -14.45
C LEU A 157 -2.16 6.49 -15.70
N TYR A 158 -3.47 6.30 -15.92
CA TYR A 158 -4.19 6.93 -17.02
C TYR A 158 -4.19 8.46 -16.90
N ILE A 159 -4.53 9.00 -15.72
CA ILE A 159 -4.52 10.45 -15.46
C ILE A 159 -3.14 11.04 -15.71
N ILE A 160 -2.08 10.41 -15.18
CA ILE A 160 -0.71 10.88 -15.36
C ILE A 160 -0.34 10.91 -16.84
N ARG A 161 -0.64 9.84 -17.58
CA ARG A 161 -0.39 9.75 -19.02
C ARG A 161 -1.12 10.83 -19.82
N THR A 162 -2.26 11.32 -19.35
CA THR A 162 -3.02 12.37 -20.05
C THR A 162 -2.54 13.79 -19.76
N ILE A 163 -1.82 14.00 -18.66
CA ILE A 163 -1.45 15.35 -18.17
C ILE A 163 0.05 15.64 -18.38
N VAL A 164 0.89 14.59 -18.40
CA VAL A 164 2.36 14.67 -18.56
C VAL A 164 2.75 14.11 -19.91
#